data_AF-A0A0D3D2K3-F1
#
_entry.id   AF-A0A0D3D2K3-F1
#
_cell.length_a   1.000
_cell.length_b   1.000
_cell.length_c   1.000
_cell.angle_alpha   90.00
_cell.angle_beta   90.00
_cell.angle_gamma   90.00
#
_symmetry.space_group_name_H-M   'P 1'
#
loop_
_entity.id
_entity.type
_entity.pdbx_description
1 polymer ?
#
loop_
_entity_poly.entity_id
_entity_poly.type
_entity_poly.pdbx_seq_one_letter_code
_entity_poly.pdbx_strand_id
1 'polypeptide(L)'
;MMVRSASTRFAGAFFLVIFLVDLVRCEECTRTCIAQNCDTLSIRYGKYCGIGHSGCPGEEPCDDLDACCMVHDSCVEAKGMTNISCHKKFQKCVNRLSKSIKQSKNIKVGFSKQCPYSVVIPTVNQGMDIGIMFSQLGNDMRTEL
;
A
#
# COMPACT_ATOMS: atom_id res chain seq x y z
N MET A 1 -1.71 41.71 -56.73
CA MET A 1 -2.01 40.29 -56.99
C MET A 1 -2.34 39.61 -55.67
N MET A 2 -3.25 38.62 -55.73
CA MET A 2 -4.12 38.11 -54.68
C MET A 2 -3.45 37.16 -53.64
N VAL A 3 -3.94 37.27 -52.39
CA VAL A 3 -4.36 36.24 -51.41
C VAL A 3 -3.53 34.96 -51.16
N ARG A 4 -3.05 34.78 -49.91
CA ARG A 4 -2.99 33.51 -49.11
C ARG A 4 -2.97 33.89 -47.61
N SER A 5 -4.07 33.77 -46.85
CA SER A 5 -4.63 32.62 -46.11
C SER A 5 -3.85 32.14 -44.85
N ALA A 6 -4.58 32.18 -43.72
CA ALA A 6 -4.60 31.28 -42.55
C ALA A 6 -3.62 31.43 -41.35
N SER A 7 -4.22 31.91 -40.25
CA SER A 7 -4.36 31.25 -38.94
C SER A 7 -3.18 31.05 -37.96
N THR A 8 -3.38 31.68 -36.78
CA THR A 8 -3.09 31.26 -35.39
C THR A 8 -1.67 30.89 -34.98
N ARG A 9 -1.13 31.65 -34.01
CA ARG A 9 -0.16 31.14 -33.02
C ARG A 9 -0.53 31.58 -31.59
N PHE A 10 -1.64 31.03 -31.10
CA PHE A 10 -1.88 30.87 -29.66
C PHE A 10 -0.92 29.76 -29.16
N ALA A 11 0.36 30.07 -28.98
CA ALA A 11 1.39 29.08 -28.64
C ALA A 11 2.11 29.38 -27.31
N GLY A 12 1.58 30.31 -26.50
CA GLY A 12 2.18 30.67 -25.20
C GLY A 12 1.49 30.07 -23.98
N ALA A 13 0.17 29.82 -24.05
CA ALA A 13 -0.60 29.42 -22.86
C ALA A 13 -0.63 27.90 -22.64
N PHE A 14 -0.48 27.07 -23.68
CA PHE A 14 -0.66 25.62 -23.57
C PHE A 14 0.55 24.90 -22.93
N PHE A 15 1.77 25.45 -23.11
CA PHE A 15 2.99 24.86 -22.52
C PHE A 15 3.09 25.05 -21.00
N LEU A 16 2.52 26.13 -20.44
CA LEU A 16 2.49 26.35 -18.99
C LEU A 16 1.54 25.40 -18.26
N VAL A 17 0.47 24.94 -18.93
CA VAL A 17 -0.46 23.98 -18.32
C VAL A 17 0.16 22.59 -18.22
N ILE A 18 0.92 22.17 -19.25
CA ILE A 18 1.58 20.84 -19.27
C ILE A 18 2.64 20.73 -18.16
N PHE A 19 3.39 21.79 -17.86
CA PHE A 19 4.39 21.78 -16.77
C PHE A 19 3.81 21.78 -15.35
N LEU A 20 2.53 22.10 -15.16
CA LEU A 20 1.88 22.05 -13.84
C LEU A 20 1.24 20.67 -13.53
N VAL A 21 1.02 19.81 -14.54
CA VAL A 21 0.36 18.52 -14.34
C VAL A 21 1.32 17.44 -13.82
N ASP A 22 2.63 17.57 -14.05
CA ASP A 22 3.62 16.55 -13.67
C ASP A 22 4.01 16.55 -12.17
N LEU A 23 3.57 17.55 -11.40
CA LEU A 23 4.02 17.77 -10.01
C LEU A 23 3.12 17.16 -8.93
N VAL A 24 2.00 16.54 -9.29
CA VAL A 24 1.13 15.83 -8.35
C VAL A 24 0.92 14.40 -8.84
N ARG A 25 1.90 13.52 -8.55
CA ARG A 25 1.62 12.08 -8.48
C ARG A 25 0.78 11.86 -7.23
N CYS A 26 -0.51 12.15 -7.30
CA CYS A 26 -1.45 11.77 -6.25
C CYS A 26 -1.62 10.26 -6.36
N GLU A 27 -0.80 9.50 -5.63
CA GLU A 27 -1.13 8.11 -5.37
C GLU A 27 -2.53 8.08 -4.75
N GLU A 28 -3.44 7.29 -5.33
CA GLU A 28 -4.82 7.20 -4.82
C GLU A 28 -4.77 6.66 -3.38
N CYS A 29 -4.85 7.57 -2.42
CA CYS A 29 -4.77 7.27 -0.99
C CYS A 29 -6.16 7.14 -0.37
N THR A 30 -6.25 6.36 0.71
CA THR A 30 -7.52 6.00 1.34
C THR A 30 -7.77 6.82 2.61
N ARG A 31 -8.99 7.36 2.79
CA ARG A 31 -9.41 8.07 4.03
C ARG A 31 -10.45 7.31 4.86
N THR A 32 -10.96 6.20 4.35
CA THR A 32 -12.04 5.41 4.98
C THR A 32 -11.60 3.98 5.22
N CYS A 33 -12.09 3.35 6.29
CA CYS A 33 -11.79 1.95 6.55
C CYS A 33 -12.53 1.03 5.56
N ILE A 34 -11.78 0.33 4.69
CA ILE A 34 -12.31 -0.58 3.67
C ILE A 34 -12.14 -2.02 4.12
N ALA A 35 -13.10 -2.88 3.80
CA ALA A 35 -13.08 -4.31 4.08
C ALA A 35 -13.46 -5.10 2.81
N GLN A 36 -12.48 -5.40 1.96
CA GLN A 36 -12.69 -6.07 0.68
C GLN A 36 -11.66 -7.17 0.47
N ASN A 37 -12.06 -8.24 -0.23
CA ASN A 37 -11.17 -9.31 -0.68
C ASN A 37 -10.35 -9.94 0.46
N CYS A 38 -10.96 -10.08 1.65
CA CYS A 38 -10.30 -10.39 2.93
C CYS A 38 -9.42 -11.67 2.93
N ASP A 39 -9.72 -12.61 2.04
CA ASP A 39 -9.15 -13.95 1.94
C ASP A 39 -8.29 -14.14 0.67
N THR A 40 -7.93 -13.06 -0.01
CA THR A 40 -7.09 -13.10 -1.23
C THR A 40 -5.92 -12.13 -1.17
N LEU A 41 -4.93 -12.28 -2.05
CA LEU A 41 -3.80 -11.35 -2.16
C LEU A 41 -4.19 -9.94 -2.63
N SER A 42 -5.41 -9.77 -3.12
CA SER A 42 -5.98 -8.46 -3.49
C SER A 42 -6.73 -7.77 -2.33
N ILE A 43 -6.46 -8.20 -1.09
CA ILE A 43 -7.05 -7.63 0.13
C ILE A 43 -6.91 -6.10 0.17
N ARG A 44 -8.00 -5.43 0.54
CA ARG A 44 -8.03 -4.05 0.98
C ARG A 44 -8.67 -4.01 2.36
N TYR A 45 -7.83 -3.88 3.38
CA TYR A 45 -8.25 -3.90 4.77
C TYR A 45 -7.79 -2.64 5.49
N GLY A 46 -8.73 -1.95 6.12
CA GLY A 46 -8.48 -0.67 6.77
C GLY A 46 -8.15 0.40 5.73
N LYS A 47 -7.10 1.18 5.99
CA LYS A 47 -6.58 2.18 5.05
C LYS A 47 -5.24 1.77 4.44
N TYR A 48 -4.52 0.82 5.05
CA TYR A 48 -3.11 0.54 4.75
C TYR A 48 -2.81 -0.91 4.38
N CYS A 49 -3.69 -1.86 4.67
CA CYS A 49 -3.39 -3.26 4.35
C CYS A 49 -3.80 -3.63 2.92
N GLY A 50 -2.84 -3.65 2.00
CA GLY A 50 -3.02 -4.18 0.65
C GLY A 50 -1.90 -3.75 -0.30
N ILE A 51 -1.65 -4.51 -1.35
CA ILE A 51 -0.64 -4.13 -2.36
C ILE A 51 -1.14 -2.89 -3.10
N GLY A 52 -0.37 -1.80 -3.07
CA GLY A 52 -0.76 -0.53 -3.68
C GLY A 52 -1.99 0.10 -3.04
N HIS A 53 -2.23 -0.19 -1.76
CA HIS A 53 -3.34 0.38 -0.99
C HIS A 53 -2.77 1.01 0.27
N SER A 54 -2.76 2.33 0.33
CA SER A 54 -2.25 3.08 1.49
C SER A 54 -3.19 4.22 1.88
N GLY A 55 -3.08 4.66 3.12
CA GLY A 55 -3.89 5.74 3.69
C GLY A 55 -3.30 7.12 3.36
N CYS A 56 -4.15 8.15 3.32
CA CYS A 56 -3.67 9.51 3.07
C CYS A 56 -2.79 10.03 4.22
N PRO A 57 -1.91 11.02 3.95
CA PRO A 57 -1.12 11.66 5.01
C PRO A 57 -1.99 12.18 6.14
N GLY A 58 -1.65 11.82 7.38
CA GLY A 58 -2.37 12.23 8.58
C GLY A 58 -3.57 11.36 8.96
N GLU A 59 -3.92 10.35 8.15
CA GLU A 59 -4.98 9.40 8.51
C GLU A 59 -4.51 8.44 9.62
N GLU A 60 -5.36 8.20 10.61
CA GLU A 60 -5.11 7.18 11.63
C GLU A 60 -5.53 5.79 11.11
N PRO A 61 -4.83 4.71 11.52
CA PRO A 61 -5.19 3.34 11.17
C PRO A 61 -6.52 2.93 11.82
N CYS A 62 -7.25 2.04 11.15
CA CYS A 62 -8.57 1.58 11.57
C CYS A 62 -8.55 0.65 12.79
N ASP A 63 -7.47 -0.12 12.98
CA ASP A 63 -7.21 -0.94 14.16
C ASP A 63 -5.73 -1.35 14.28
N ASP A 64 -5.42 -2.24 15.23
CA ASP A 64 -4.06 -2.71 15.53
C ASP A 64 -3.38 -3.41 14.32
N LEU A 65 -4.13 -4.06 13.42
CA LEU A 65 -3.57 -4.70 12.22
C LEU A 65 -3.27 -3.64 11.15
N ASP A 66 -4.20 -2.72 10.93
CA ASP A 66 -4.02 -1.61 9.99
C ASP A 66 -2.84 -0.72 10.39
N ALA A 67 -2.59 -0.57 11.70
CA ALA A 67 -1.40 0.11 12.22
C ALA A 67 -0.09 -0.61 11.85
N CYS A 68 -0.08 -1.96 11.86
CA CYS A 68 1.07 -2.72 11.37
C CYS A 68 1.32 -2.47 9.87
N CYS A 69 0.25 -2.37 9.07
CA CYS A 69 0.33 -2.09 7.64
C CYS A 69 0.83 -0.67 7.37
N MET A 70 0.32 0.34 8.07
CA MET A 70 0.80 1.73 7.97
C MET A 70 2.32 1.85 8.16
N VAL A 71 2.86 1.16 9.17
CA VAL A 71 4.31 1.12 9.45
C VAL A 71 5.07 0.38 8.35
N HIS A 72 4.48 -0.68 7.78
CA HIS A 72 5.08 -1.43 6.68
C HIS A 72 5.15 -0.60 5.40
N ASP A 73 4.04 0.04 5.01
CA ASP A 73 3.95 0.97 3.86
C ASP A 73 5.03 2.06 3.96
N SER A 74 5.09 2.75 5.11
CA SER A 74 6.11 3.77 5.36
C SER A 74 7.54 3.23 5.24
N CYS A 75 7.76 1.96 5.63
CA CYS A 75 9.07 1.32 5.54
C CYS A 75 9.46 1.00 4.08
N VAL A 76 8.52 0.47 3.28
CA VAL A 76 8.78 0.10 1.88
C VAL A 76 8.83 1.31 0.96
N GLU A 77 8.09 2.38 1.28
CA GLU A 77 8.25 3.68 0.62
C GLU A 77 9.68 4.21 0.81
N ALA A 78 10.19 4.17 2.04
CA ALA A 78 11.53 4.68 2.35
C ALA A 78 12.67 3.76 1.88
N LYS A 79 12.47 2.45 1.81
CA LYS A 79 13.56 1.45 1.61
C LYS A 79 13.42 0.58 0.37
N GLY A 80 12.33 0.73 -0.37
CA GLY A 80 11.97 -0.09 -1.52
C GLY A 80 11.07 -1.28 -1.17
N MET A 81 10.19 -1.63 -2.11
CA MET A 81 9.19 -2.69 -2.00
C MET A 81 9.76 -4.09 -1.73
N THR A 82 11.01 -4.36 -2.11
CA THR A 82 11.69 -5.66 -1.91
C THR A 82 12.55 -5.70 -0.64
N ASN A 83 12.37 -4.75 0.28
CA ASN A 83 13.16 -4.71 1.50
C ASN A 83 12.72 -5.79 2.50
N ILE A 84 13.48 -6.90 2.57
CA ILE A 84 13.22 -8.03 3.48
C ILE A 84 13.08 -7.60 4.95
N SER A 85 13.80 -6.55 5.40
CA SER A 85 13.69 -6.05 6.77
C SER A 85 12.30 -5.48 7.06
N CYS A 86 11.69 -4.77 6.10
CA CYS A 86 10.34 -4.24 6.23
C CYS A 86 9.32 -5.38 6.38
N HIS A 87 9.37 -6.40 5.53
CA HIS A 87 8.48 -7.56 5.61
C HIS A 87 8.63 -8.33 6.93
N LYS A 88 9.87 -8.59 7.38
CA LYS A 88 10.12 -9.26 8.67
C LYS A 88 9.64 -8.43 9.87
N LYS A 89 9.74 -7.10 9.81
CA LYS A 89 9.21 -6.21 10.86
C LYS A 89 7.67 -6.26 10.89
N PHE A 90 7.03 -6.25 9.73
CA PHE A 90 5.58 -6.43 9.62
C PHE A 90 5.13 -7.74 10.26
N GLN A 91 5.74 -8.88 9.87
CA GLN A 91 5.41 -10.19 10.46
C GLN A 91 5.59 -10.21 11.98
N LYS A 92 6.62 -9.54 12.52
CA LYS A 92 6.79 -9.39 13.98
C LYS A 92 5.66 -8.59 14.62
N CYS A 93 5.18 -7.52 13.97
CA CYS A 93 4.04 -6.72 14.43
C CYS A 93 2.77 -7.57 14.49
N VAL A 94 2.42 -8.24 13.39
CA VAL A 94 1.24 -9.10 13.28
C VAL A 94 1.29 -10.28 14.25
N ASN A 95 2.48 -10.85 14.50
CA ASN A 95 2.66 -11.92 15.48
C ASN A 95 2.40 -11.46 16.93
N ARG A 96 2.76 -10.22 17.28
CA ARG A 96 2.43 -9.65 18.60
C ARG A 96 0.94 -9.42 18.74
N LEU A 97 0.30 -8.88 17.70
CA LEU A 97 -1.15 -8.72 17.65
C LEU A 97 -1.87 -10.07 17.81
N SER A 98 -1.45 -11.10 17.07
CA SER A 98 -2.00 -12.46 17.16
C SER A 98 -1.90 -13.04 18.56
N LYS A 99 -0.80 -12.79 19.28
CA LYS A 99 -0.65 -13.20 20.69
C LYS A 99 -1.61 -12.44 21.61
N SER A 100 -1.75 -11.12 21.43
CA SER A 100 -2.68 -10.30 22.20
C SER A 100 -4.14 -10.74 22.01
N ILE A 101 -4.54 -11.09 20.78
CA ILE A 101 -5.88 -11.61 20.49
C ILE A 101 -6.13 -12.93 21.23
N LYS A 102 -5.17 -13.86 21.20
CA LYS A 102 -5.25 -15.14 21.93
C LYS A 102 -5.34 -14.94 23.44
N GLN A 103 -4.54 -14.03 24.00
CA GLN A 103 -4.59 -13.67 25.42
C GLN A 103 -5.94 -13.05 25.82
N SER A 104 -6.56 -12.31 24.89
CA SER A 104 -7.89 -11.73 25.04
C SER A 104 -9.01 -12.74 24.76
N LYS A 105 -8.74 -14.05 24.78
CA LYS A 105 -9.70 -15.13 24.48
C LYS A 105 -10.46 -14.94 23.16
N ASN A 106 -9.79 -14.39 22.13
CA ASN A 106 -10.35 -14.08 20.81
C ASN A 106 -11.55 -13.12 20.82
N ILE A 107 -11.69 -12.27 21.84
CA ILE A 107 -12.73 -11.24 21.90
C ILE A 107 -12.48 -10.14 20.85
N LYS A 108 -11.21 -9.83 20.56
CA LYS A 108 -10.83 -8.87 19.53
C LYS A 108 -10.96 -9.49 18.13
N VAL A 109 -11.88 -8.96 17.32
CA VAL A 109 -12.14 -9.45 15.95
C VAL A 109 -11.66 -8.50 14.85
N GLY A 110 -11.12 -7.34 15.21
CA GLY A 110 -10.79 -6.25 14.28
C GLY A 110 -11.94 -5.27 14.08
N PHE A 111 -11.74 -4.22 13.28
CA PHE A 111 -12.74 -3.17 13.08
C PHE A 111 -13.98 -3.63 12.28
N SER A 112 -13.84 -4.69 11.47
CA SER A 112 -14.89 -5.19 10.58
C SER A 112 -15.21 -6.66 10.85
N LYS A 113 -16.50 -6.97 11.03
CA LYS A 113 -16.99 -8.35 11.12
C LYS A 113 -16.97 -9.09 9.77
N GLN A 114 -16.96 -8.35 8.66
CA GLN A 114 -16.86 -8.93 7.31
C GLN A 114 -15.46 -9.47 7.02
N CYS A 115 -14.44 -8.78 7.52
CA CYS A 115 -13.05 -9.19 7.45
C CYS A 115 -12.48 -9.39 8.87
N PRO A 116 -12.87 -10.46 9.59
CA PRO A 116 -12.39 -10.67 10.95
C PRO A 116 -10.89 -11.01 10.95
N TYR A 117 -10.19 -10.72 12.05
CA TYR A 117 -8.78 -11.06 12.24
C TYR A 117 -8.43 -12.51 11.93
N SER A 118 -9.33 -13.46 12.19
CA SER A 118 -9.13 -14.87 11.86
C SER A 118 -8.96 -15.15 10.37
N VAL A 119 -9.42 -14.25 9.50
CA VAL A 119 -9.29 -14.33 8.04
C VAL A 119 -8.15 -13.45 7.54
N VAL A 120 -8.11 -12.18 7.96
CA VAL A 120 -7.15 -11.22 7.39
C VAL A 120 -5.71 -11.44 7.84
N ILE A 121 -5.48 -11.87 9.08
CA ILE A 121 -4.12 -12.09 9.60
C ILE A 121 -3.38 -13.19 8.82
N PRO A 122 -3.98 -14.38 8.57
CA PRO A 122 -3.38 -15.36 7.67
C PRO A 122 -3.09 -14.82 6.28
N THR A 123 -4.05 -14.10 5.66
CA THR A 123 -3.91 -13.56 4.30
C THR A 123 -2.74 -12.58 4.18
N VAL A 124 -2.62 -11.62 5.10
CA VAL A 124 -1.52 -10.64 5.03
C VAL A 124 -0.16 -11.27 5.35
N ASN A 125 -0.10 -12.29 6.21
CA ASN A 125 1.15 -13.03 6.44
C ASN A 125 1.57 -13.81 5.19
N GLN A 126 0.62 -14.46 4.50
CA GLN A 126 0.89 -15.15 3.23
C GLN A 126 1.46 -14.19 2.18
N GLY A 127 0.87 -13.00 2.03
CA GLY A 127 1.41 -11.97 1.13
C GLY A 127 2.86 -11.58 1.46
N MET A 128 3.22 -11.54 2.74
CA MET A 128 4.57 -11.20 3.19
C MET A 128 5.56 -12.34 2.96
N ASP A 129 5.14 -13.59 3.15
CA ASP A 129 5.98 -14.76 2.83
C ASP A 129 6.34 -14.78 1.34
N ILE A 130 5.35 -14.51 0.49
CA ILE A 130 5.54 -14.34 -0.96
C ILE A 130 6.49 -13.16 -1.24
N GLY A 131 6.28 -12.01 -0.61
CA GLY A 131 7.13 -10.83 -0.77
C GLY A 131 8.59 -11.07 -0.38
N ILE A 132 8.84 -11.81 0.72
CA ILE A 132 10.18 -12.19 1.16
C ILE A 132 10.81 -13.15 0.13
N MET A 133 10.07 -14.16 -0.33
CA MET A 133 10.55 -15.11 -1.34
C MET A 133 10.98 -14.38 -2.61
N PHE A 134 10.16 -13.48 -3.14
CA PHE A 134 10.50 -12.67 -4.32
C PHE A 134 11.72 -11.77 -4.08
N SER A 135 11.82 -11.16 -2.90
CA SER A 135 12.95 -10.32 -2.53
C SER A 135 14.26 -11.12 -2.49
N GLN A 136 14.22 -12.35 -1.99
CA GLN A 136 15.39 -13.24 -1.96
C GLN A 136 15.84 -13.63 -3.37
N LEU A 137 14.92 -14.11 -4.21
CA LEU A 137 15.22 -14.47 -5.59
C LEU A 137 15.84 -13.30 -6.37
N GLY A 138 15.34 -12.08 -6.17
CA GLY A 138 15.90 -10.88 -6.79
C GLY A 138 17.32 -10.53 -6.30
N ASN A 139 17.61 -10.77 -5.02
CA ASN A 139 18.95 -10.55 -4.46
C ASN A 139 19.94 -11.61 -4.97
N ASP A 140 19.51 -12.86 -5.10
CA ASP A 140 20.32 -13.95 -5.63
C ASP A 140 20.70 -13.66 -7.09
N MET A 141 19.72 -13.32 -7.95
CA MET A 141 19.99 -12.93 -9.34
C MET A 141 20.91 -11.71 -9.48
N ARG A 142 20.84 -10.75 -8.56
CA ARG A 142 21.74 -9.58 -8.56
C ARG A 142 23.17 -9.94 -8.17
N THR A 143 23.36 -11.01 -7.42
CA THR A 143 24.70 -11.47 -6.98
C THR A 143 25.39 -12.29 -8.06
N GLU A 144 24.61 -12.93 -8.93
CA GLU A 144 25.09 -13.74 -10.07
C GLU A 144 25.43 -12.91 -11.33
N LEU A 145 25.23 -11.59 -11.31
CA LEU A 145 25.43 -10.67 -12.45
C LEU A 145 26.60 -9.71 -12.22
#